data_AF-A0AAW7R4U2-F1
#
_entry.id   AF-A0AAW7R4U2-F1
#
_cell.length_a   1.000
_cell.length_b   1.000
_cell.length_c   1.000
_cell.angle_alpha   90.00
_cell.angle_beta   90.00
_cell.angle_gamma   90.00
#
_symmetry.space_group_name_H-M   'P 1'
#
loop_
_entity.id
_entity.type
_entity.pdbx_description
1 polymer ?
#
loop_
_entity_poly.entity_id
_entity_poly.type
_entity_poly.pdbx_seq_one_letter_code
_entity_poly.pdbx_strand_id
1 'polypeptide(L)'
;MPWSKLWLTIVLLLAGCQSTPKAAQQFDSNLEQQRQVAMQAYRQGDYHLAQGLLQKLAAHPVADPQAPCFLGAIYFRQHEYHAALNSFESCREQQPEQLEIWFNSAAIHLRLASELLLTGKSYARLDASGKPAGLERNYNELLQALLRLQRIATAEASVL
;
A
#
# COMPACT_ATOMS: atom_id res chain seq x y z
N MET A 1 -46.94 41.40 4.19
CA MET A 1 -46.03 41.14 3.05
C MET A 1 -44.60 41.41 3.54
N PRO A 2 -43.78 40.39 3.90
CA PRO A 2 -42.98 39.65 2.90
C PRO A 2 -42.56 38.20 3.29
N TRP A 3 -43.16 37.56 4.28
CA TRP A 3 -42.65 36.26 4.79
C TRP A 3 -42.92 35.04 3.90
N SER A 4 -43.94 35.05 3.04
CA SER A 4 -44.18 33.91 2.12
C SER A 4 -43.15 33.83 0.97
N LYS A 5 -42.48 34.95 0.65
CA LYS A 5 -41.43 34.97 -0.39
C LYS A 5 -40.10 34.42 0.12
N LEU A 6 -39.84 34.51 1.43
CA LEU A 6 -38.60 34.01 2.04
C LEU A 6 -38.55 32.49 2.13
N TRP A 7 -39.71 31.85 2.31
CA TRP A 7 -39.81 30.38 2.33
C TRP A 7 -39.64 29.77 0.94
N LEU A 8 -40.16 30.41 -0.12
CA LEU A 8 -39.97 29.93 -1.49
C LEU A 8 -38.50 30.00 -1.94
N THR A 9 -37.72 30.98 -1.47
CA THR A 9 -36.30 31.10 -1.81
C THR A 9 -35.41 30.08 -1.11
N ILE A 10 -35.79 29.63 0.10
CA ILE A 10 -35.03 28.62 0.85
C ILE A 10 -35.22 27.22 0.26
N VAL A 11 -36.42 26.90 -0.23
CA VAL A 11 -36.70 25.60 -0.88
C VAL A 11 -35.96 25.44 -2.21
N LEU A 12 -35.71 26.53 -2.96
CA LEU A 12 -34.96 26.47 -4.22
C LEU A 12 -33.45 26.19 -4.03
N LEU A 13 -32.86 26.53 -2.88
CA LEU A 13 -31.43 26.31 -2.62
C LEU A 13 -31.10 24.88 -2.19
N LEU A 14 -32.08 24.09 -1.77
CA LEU A 14 -31.89 22.69 -1.33
C LEU A 14 -32.06 21.66 -2.45
N ALA A 15 -32.49 22.07 -3.65
CA ALA A 15 -32.68 21.19 -4.79
C ALA A 15 -31.44 21.07 -5.72
N GLY A 16 -30.34 21.78 -5.40
CA GLY A 16 -29.17 21.91 -6.27
C GLY A 16 -28.13 20.79 -6.24
N CYS A 17 -28.25 19.78 -5.36
CA CYS A 17 -27.17 18.79 -5.15
C CYS A 17 -27.35 17.44 -5.89
N GLN A 18 -28.31 17.28 -6.79
CA GLN A 18 -28.57 15.98 -7.44
C GLN A 18 -28.00 15.79 -8.86
N SER A 19 -27.23 16.74 -9.40
CA SER A 19 -26.68 16.63 -10.75
C SER A 19 -25.19 16.30 -10.77
N THR A 20 -24.77 15.24 -10.08
CA THR A 20 -23.50 14.58 -10.44
C THR A 20 -23.69 13.96 -11.82
N PRO A 21 -22.88 14.30 -12.84
CA PRO A 21 -23.11 13.84 -14.20
C PRO A 21 -22.98 12.32 -14.24
N LYS A 22 -24.01 11.64 -14.75
CA LYS A 22 -24.08 10.18 -14.95
C LYS A 22 -22.81 9.58 -15.57
N ALA A 23 -22.10 10.37 -16.39
CA ALA A 23 -20.82 10.00 -16.99
C ALA A 23 -19.66 9.83 -15.99
N ALA A 24 -19.55 10.68 -14.96
CA ALA A 24 -18.52 10.54 -13.92
C ALA A 24 -18.77 9.29 -13.07
N GLN A 25 -20.02 9.11 -12.62
CA GLN A 25 -20.42 7.91 -11.86
C GLN A 25 -20.20 6.61 -12.65
N GLN A 26 -20.53 6.62 -13.95
CA GLN A 26 -20.33 5.46 -14.81
C GLN A 26 -18.84 5.19 -15.06
N PHE A 27 -18.03 6.23 -15.17
CA PHE A 27 -16.58 6.10 -15.34
C PHE A 27 -15.93 5.51 -14.07
N ASP A 28 -16.25 6.04 -12.89
CA ASP A 28 -15.74 5.53 -11.61
C ASP A 28 -16.14 4.05 -11.42
N SER A 29 -17.37 3.69 -11.81
CA SER A 29 -17.82 2.29 -11.76
C SER A 29 -17.04 1.36 -12.70
N ASN A 30 -16.55 1.87 -13.84
CA ASN A 30 -15.77 1.09 -14.79
C ASN A 30 -14.32 0.87 -14.28
N LEU A 31 -13.70 1.89 -13.68
CA LEU A 31 -12.40 1.73 -13.03
C LEU A 31 -12.48 0.72 -11.89
N GLU A 32 -13.49 0.86 -11.04
CA GLU A 32 -13.75 -0.06 -9.93
C GLU A 32 -13.94 -1.49 -10.44
N GLN A 33 -14.74 -1.70 -11.49
CA GLN A 33 -14.95 -3.02 -12.07
C GLN A 33 -13.63 -3.62 -12.60
N GLN A 34 -12.81 -2.84 -13.30
CA GLN A 34 -11.51 -3.30 -13.81
C GLN A 34 -10.54 -3.65 -12.67
N ARG A 35 -10.54 -2.85 -11.61
CA ARG A 35 -9.78 -3.12 -10.38
C ARG A 35 -10.22 -4.42 -9.73
N GLN A 36 -11.52 -4.70 -9.66
CA GLN A 36 -12.05 -5.95 -9.10
C GLN A 36 -11.56 -7.18 -9.88
N VAL A 37 -11.42 -7.08 -11.21
CA VAL A 37 -10.82 -8.15 -12.03
C VAL A 37 -9.36 -8.38 -11.65
N ALA A 38 -8.58 -7.30 -11.48
CA ALA A 38 -7.20 -7.42 -11.01
C ALA A 38 -7.12 -8.05 -9.62
N MET A 39 -8.00 -7.67 -8.71
CA MET A 39 -8.06 -8.24 -7.35
C MET A 39 -8.54 -9.69 -7.34
N GLN A 40 -9.33 -10.11 -8.31
CA GLN A 40 -9.65 -11.52 -8.50
C GLN A 40 -8.41 -12.32 -8.89
N ALA A 41 -7.61 -11.84 -9.85
CA ALA A 41 -6.34 -12.47 -10.21
C ALA A 41 -5.38 -12.53 -9.02
N TYR A 42 -5.29 -11.45 -8.23
CA TYR A 42 -4.50 -11.40 -6.99
C TYR A 42 -4.91 -12.47 -5.99
N ARG A 43 -6.22 -12.60 -5.71
CA ARG A 43 -6.76 -13.63 -4.80
C ARG A 43 -6.51 -15.06 -5.29
N GLN A 44 -6.39 -15.25 -6.61
CA GLN A 44 -6.04 -16.53 -7.22
C GLN A 44 -4.52 -16.81 -7.20
N GLY A 45 -3.71 -15.86 -6.74
CA GLY A 45 -2.25 -15.96 -6.72
C GLY A 45 -1.58 -15.62 -8.05
N ASP A 46 -2.35 -15.19 -9.06
CA ASP A 46 -1.80 -14.72 -10.34
C ASP A 46 -1.37 -13.25 -10.20
N TYR A 47 -0.25 -13.06 -9.51
CA TYR A 47 0.30 -11.74 -9.24
C TYR A 47 0.75 -11.02 -10.51
N HIS A 48 1.19 -11.75 -11.54
CA HIS A 48 1.62 -11.15 -12.80
C HIS A 48 0.44 -10.55 -13.57
N LEU A 49 -0.67 -11.27 -13.68
CA LEU A 49 -1.89 -10.74 -14.29
C LEU A 49 -2.43 -9.55 -13.49
N ALA A 50 -2.53 -9.70 -12.16
CA ALA A 50 -3.00 -8.63 -11.28
C ALA A 50 -2.18 -7.35 -11.44
N GLN A 51 -0.85 -7.48 -11.40
CA GLN A 51 0.09 -6.37 -11.58
C GLN A 51 -0.09 -5.71 -12.95
N GLY A 52 -0.15 -6.49 -14.03
CA GLY A 52 -0.30 -5.95 -15.38
C GLY A 52 -1.62 -5.19 -15.58
N LEU A 53 -2.71 -5.65 -14.96
CA LEU A 53 -4.00 -4.95 -14.98
C LEU A 53 -3.94 -3.64 -14.19
N LEU A 54 -3.36 -3.65 -12.98
CA LEU A 54 -3.25 -2.46 -12.14
C LEU A 54 -2.28 -1.42 -12.70
N GLN A 55 -1.19 -1.84 -13.35
CA GLN A 55 -0.28 -0.92 -14.05
C GLN A 55 -1.00 -0.16 -15.17
N LYS A 56 -1.91 -0.82 -15.92
CA LYS A 56 -2.73 -0.15 -16.92
C LYS A 56 -3.68 0.86 -16.29
N LEU A 57 -4.28 0.52 -15.14
CA LEU A 57 -5.17 1.43 -14.40
C LEU A 57 -4.42 2.64 -13.83
N ALA A 58 -3.18 2.46 -13.38
CA ALA A 58 -2.35 3.54 -12.86
C ALA A 58 -1.79 4.47 -13.96
N ALA A 59 -1.57 3.95 -15.18
CA ALA A 59 -1.00 4.71 -16.30
C ALA A 59 -2.04 5.40 -17.21
N HIS A 60 -3.33 5.16 -16.98
CA HIS A 60 -4.41 5.69 -17.80
C HIS A 60 -4.54 7.23 -17.61
N PRO A 61 -4.95 8.01 -18.64
CA PRO A 61 -5.12 9.48 -18.51
C PRO A 61 -6.04 9.91 -17.36
N VAL A 62 -6.98 9.04 -17.03
CA VAL A 62 -7.73 9.11 -15.78
C VAL A 62 -7.39 7.84 -15.02
N ALA A 63 -6.44 7.97 -14.09
CA ALA A 63 -5.89 6.87 -13.33
C ALA A 63 -6.82 6.48 -12.18
N ASP A 64 -6.84 5.18 -11.86
CA ASP A 64 -7.47 4.71 -10.63
C ASP A 64 -6.58 5.08 -9.42
N PRO A 65 -7.06 5.91 -8.47
CA PRO A 65 -6.26 6.37 -7.34
C PRO A 65 -5.87 5.23 -6.39
N GLN A 66 -6.57 4.09 -6.40
CA GLN A 66 -6.26 2.93 -5.57
C GLN A 66 -5.24 1.98 -6.22
N ALA A 67 -5.03 2.07 -7.54
CA ALA A 67 -4.13 1.16 -8.24
C ALA A 67 -2.69 1.14 -7.66
N PRO A 68 -2.07 2.29 -7.31
CA PRO A 68 -0.75 2.28 -6.66
C PRO A 68 -0.73 1.54 -5.32
N CYS A 69 -1.82 1.59 -4.55
CA CYS A 69 -1.93 0.92 -3.25
C CYS A 69 -1.88 -0.60 -3.42
N PHE A 70 -2.67 -1.13 -4.36
CA PHE A 70 -2.69 -2.56 -4.67
C PHE A 70 -1.39 -3.04 -5.32
N LEU A 71 -0.77 -2.21 -6.18
CA LEU A 71 0.56 -2.51 -6.72
C LEU A 71 1.60 -2.63 -5.61
N GLY A 72 1.58 -1.74 -4.62
CA GLY A 72 2.46 -1.83 -3.44
C GLY A 72 2.32 -3.16 -2.70
N ALA A 73 1.08 -3.61 -2.50
CA ALA A 73 0.80 -4.89 -1.86
C ALA A 73 1.30 -6.09 -2.70
N ILE A 74 1.12 -6.04 -4.03
CA ILE A 74 1.60 -7.10 -4.93
C ILE A 74 3.12 -7.17 -4.94
N TYR A 75 3.81 -6.04 -5.12
CA TYR A 75 5.27 -5.98 -5.08
C TYR A 75 5.83 -6.49 -3.75
N PHE A 76 5.17 -6.16 -2.64
CA PHE A 76 5.54 -6.67 -1.33
C PHE A 76 5.46 -8.20 -1.25
N ARG A 77 4.40 -8.79 -1.82
CA ARG A 77 4.21 -10.25 -1.88
C ARG A 77 5.21 -10.94 -2.80
N GLN A 78 5.71 -10.24 -3.81
CA GLN A 78 6.77 -10.68 -4.72
C GLN A 78 8.18 -10.43 -4.14
N HIS A 79 8.30 -9.89 -2.92
CA HIS A 79 9.57 -9.48 -2.30
C HIS A 79 10.29 -8.33 -3.03
N GLU A 80 9.60 -7.59 -3.88
CA GLU A 80 10.09 -6.41 -4.58
C GLU A 80 9.95 -5.16 -3.70
N TYR A 81 10.66 -5.13 -2.57
CA TYR A 81 10.45 -4.15 -1.50
C TYR A 81 10.59 -2.69 -1.92
N HIS A 82 11.54 -2.37 -2.80
CA HIS A 82 11.72 -0.99 -3.27
C HIS A 82 10.57 -0.55 -4.19
N ALA A 83 10.11 -1.43 -5.10
CA ALA A 83 8.95 -1.14 -5.94
C ALA A 83 7.67 -1.00 -5.10
N ALA A 84 7.55 -1.81 -4.04
CA ALA A 84 6.46 -1.73 -3.10
C ALA A 84 6.43 -0.37 -2.37
N LEU A 85 7.56 0.08 -1.83
CA LEU A 85 7.67 1.38 -1.16
C LEU A 85 7.36 2.55 -2.10
N ASN A 86 7.84 2.51 -3.35
CA ASN A 86 7.55 3.55 -4.35
C ASN A 86 6.05 3.58 -4.69
N SER A 87 5.40 2.43 -4.78
CA SER A 87 3.96 2.35 -5.08
C SER A 87 3.11 2.82 -3.89
N PHE A 88 3.53 2.48 -2.67
CA PHE A 88 2.91 3.00 -1.44
C PHE A 88 3.14 4.50 -1.25
N GLU A 89 4.28 5.03 -1.71
CA GLU A 89 4.52 6.48 -1.77
C GLU A 89 3.51 7.18 -2.68
N SER A 90 3.35 6.69 -3.91
CA SER A 90 2.35 7.23 -4.83
C SER A 90 0.92 7.11 -4.26
N CYS A 91 0.61 6.01 -3.57
CA CYS A 91 -0.69 5.84 -2.94
C CYS A 91 -0.94 6.85 -1.80
N ARG A 92 0.01 7.04 -0.88
CA ARG A 92 -0.16 7.97 0.28
C ARG A 92 -0.22 9.43 -0.12
N GLU A 93 0.28 9.81 -1.30
CA GLU A 93 0.10 11.17 -1.84
C GLU A 93 -1.37 11.50 -2.09
N GLN A 94 -2.19 10.49 -2.42
CA GLN A 94 -3.61 10.64 -2.73
C GLN A 94 -4.52 10.20 -1.59
N GLN A 95 -4.11 9.18 -0.83
CA GLN A 95 -4.91 8.52 0.22
C GLN A 95 -4.07 8.32 1.50
N PRO A 96 -3.61 9.40 2.17
CA PRO A 96 -2.74 9.31 3.34
C PRO A 96 -3.41 8.64 4.56
N GLU A 97 -4.74 8.57 4.61
CA GLU A 97 -5.52 8.02 5.72
C GLU A 97 -5.62 6.49 5.74
N GLN A 98 -5.22 5.81 4.66
CA GLN A 98 -5.29 4.35 4.57
C GLN A 98 -4.16 3.71 5.40
N LEU A 99 -4.53 3.24 6.60
CA LEU A 99 -3.62 2.72 7.62
C LEU A 99 -2.76 1.56 7.10
N GLU A 100 -3.32 0.73 6.23
CA GLU A 100 -2.68 -0.46 5.66
C GLU A 100 -1.40 -0.10 4.88
N ILE A 101 -1.34 1.07 4.23
CA ILE A 101 -0.14 1.52 3.50
C ILE A 101 1.01 1.76 4.46
N TRP A 102 0.74 2.42 5.58
CA TRP A 102 1.74 2.73 6.61
C TRP A 102 2.23 1.45 7.28
N PHE A 103 1.30 0.56 7.62
CA PHE A 103 1.62 -0.72 8.20
C PHE A 103 2.47 -1.59 7.27
N ASN A 104 2.09 -1.70 6.00
CA ASN A 104 2.85 -2.47 5.01
C ASN A 104 4.22 -1.85 4.75
N SER A 105 4.33 -0.51 4.71
CA SER A 105 5.62 0.18 4.60
C SER A 105 6.53 -0.12 5.80
N ALA A 106 6.00 -0.12 7.02
CA ALA A 106 6.74 -0.52 8.22
C ALA A 106 7.20 -1.99 8.13
N ALA A 107 6.31 -2.89 7.69
CA ALA A 107 6.64 -4.30 7.49
C ALA A 107 7.75 -4.52 6.45
N ILE A 108 7.80 -3.67 5.41
CA ILE A 108 8.90 -3.65 4.43
C ILE A 108 10.20 -3.18 5.09
N HIS A 109 10.19 -2.08 5.83
CA HIS A 109 11.40 -1.59 6.50
C HIS A 109 11.98 -2.60 7.49
N LEU A 110 11.14 -3.36 8.21
CA LEU A 110 11.60 -4.45 9.06
C LEU A 110 12.32 -5.56 8.29
N ARG A 111 11.86 -5.87 7.07
CA ARG A 111 12.52 -6.86 6.19
C ARG A 111 13.84 -6.34 5.66
N LEU A 112 13.86 -5.12 5.10
CA LEU A 112 15.08 -4.48 4.60
C LEU A 112 16.15 -4.35 5.69
N ALA A 113 15.76 -3.97 6.91
CA ALA A 113 16.68 -3.91 8.05
C ALA A 113 17.27 -5.29 8.40
N SER A 114 16.47 -6.36 8.29
CA SER A 114 16.94 -7.71 8.55
C SER A 114 17.89 -8.22 7.47
N GLU A 115 17.58 -7.96 6.20
CA GLU A 115 18.46 -8.28 5.07
C GLU A 115 19.80 -7.56 5.18
N LEU A 116 19.77 -6.28 5.57
CA LEU A 116 20.98 -5.50 5.81
C LEU A 116 21.83 -6.09 6.94
N LEU A 117 21.20 -6.50 8.06
CA LEU A 117 21.93 -7.14 9.17
C LEU A 117 22.48 -8.51 8.80
N LEU A 118 21.74 -9.32 8.05
CA LEU A 118 22.22 -10.62 7.57
C LEU A 118 23.43 -10.45 6.65
N THR A 119 23.35 -9.48 5.73
CA THR A 119 24.46 -9.11 4.84
C THR A 119 25.66 -8.59 5.62
N GLY A 120 25.46 -7.72 6.60
CA GLY A 120 26.55 -7.25 7.47
C GLY A 120 27.19 -8.39 8.27
N LYS A 121 26.37 -9.31 8.80
CA LYS A 121 26.82 -10.47 9.57
C LYS A 121 27.69 -11.42 8.75
N SER A 122 27.47 -11.54 7.43
CA SER A 122 28.33 -12.39 6.59
C SER A 122 29.78 -11.91 6.48
N TYR A 123 30.07 -10.64 6.85
CA TYR A 123 31.42 -10.08 6.89
C TYR A 123 32.07 -10.13 8.28
N ALA A 124 31.42 -10.75 9.27
CA ALA A 124 31.97 -10.84 10.62
C ALA A 124 33.35 -11.53 10.59
N ARG A 125 34.38 -10.79 10.97
CA ARG A 125 35.75 -11.32 11.09
C ARG A 125 35.91 -12.01 12.44
N LEU A 126 36.52 -13.20 12.41
CA LEU A 126 36.93 -13.89 13.62
C LEU A 126 38.20 -13.20 14.19
N ASP A 127 38.24 -13.03 15.50
CA ASP A 127 39.44 -12.67 16.25
C ASP A 127 40.40 -13.86 16.37
N ALA A 128 41.56 -13.61 17.00
CA ALA A 128 42.59 -14.62 17.22
C ALA A 128 42.14 -15.83 18.06
N SER A 129 41.01 -15.73 18.77
CA SER A 129 40.40 -16.83 19.53
C SER A 129 39.35 -17.62 18.73
N GLY A 130 39.15 -17.28 17.45
CA GLY A 130 38.13 -17.86 16.60
C GLY A 130 36.71 -17.37 16.93
N LYS A 131 36.57 -16.31 17.73
CA LYS A 131 35.29 -15.69 18.06
C LYS A 131 35.05 -14.48 17.18
N PRO A 132 33.81 -14.15 16.81
CA PRO A 132 33.58 -12.93 16.05
C PRO A 132 34.00 -11.71 16.87
N ALA A 133 34.90 -10.90 16.30
CA ALA A 133 35.40 -9.70 16.97
C ALA A 133 34.30 -8.61 16.96
N GLY A 134 33.90 -8.10 18.13
CA GLY A 134 33.07 -6.89 18.23
C GLY A 134 31.55 -7.10 18.27
N LEU A 135 30.80 -6.41 17.39
CA LEU A 135 29.35 -6.16 17.46
C LEU A 135 28.43 -7.39 17.29
N GLU A 136 28.94 -8.62 17.22
CA GLU A 136 28.16 -9.81 16.85
C GLU A 136 26.96 -10.06 17.78
N ARG A 137 27.14 -9.87 19.09
CA ARG A 137 26.04 -9.95 20.05
C ARG A 137 24.91 -8.99 19.70
N ASN A 138 25.25 -7.75 19.35
CA ASN A 138 24.26 -6.74 18.99
C ASN A 138 23.55 -7.09 17.68
N TYR A 139 24.27 -7.67 16.69
CA TYR A 139 23.65 -8.20 15.46
C TYR A 139 22.62 -9.28 15.77
N ASN A 140 22.97 -10.24 16.63
CA ASN A 140 22.09 -11.35 17.00
C ASN A 140 20.85 -10.87 17.74
N GLU A 141 21.02 -9.96 18.72
CA GLU A 141 19.91 -9.38 19.47
C GLU A 141 18.97 -8.56 18.57
N LEU A 142 19.51 -7.71 17.71
CA LEU A 142 18.72 -6.87 16.81
C LEU A 142 17.98 -7.70 15.75
N LEU A 143 18.66 -8.68 15.13
CA LEU A 143 18.03 -9.58 14.18
C LEU A 143 16.89 -10.38 14.84
N GLN A 144 17.10 -10.88 16.06
CA GLN A 144 16.06 -11.59 16.79
C GLN A 144 14.84 -10.69 17.07
N ALA A 145 15.06 -9.42 17.43
CA ALA A 145 13.98 -8.45 17.63
C ALA A 145 13.20 -8.20 16.32
N LEU A 146 13.90 -7.96 15.21
CA LEU A 146 13.25 -7.74 13.91
C LEU A 146 12.44 -8.95 13.44
N LEU A 147 12.97 -10.17 13.60
CA LEU A 147 12.25 -11.40 13.25
C LEU A 147 10.98 -11.59 14.09
N ARG A 148 10.98 -11.16 15.37
CA ARG A 148 9.77 -11.16 16.20
C ARG A 148 8.74 -10.16 15.68
N LEU A 149 9.15 -8.94 15.33
CA LEU A 149 8.25 -7.92 14.77
C LEU A 149 7.68 -8.35 13.41
N GLN A 150 8.47 -9.00 12.56
CA GLN A 150 8.00 -9.51 11.26
C GLN A 150 6.92 -10.58 11.39
N ARG A 151 6.95 -11.41 12.43
CA ARG A 151 5.89 -12.40 12.70
C ARG A 151 4.56 -11.72 13.02
N ILE A 152 4.60 -10.58 13.71
CA ILE A 152 3.40 -9.76 13.97
C ILE A 152 2.93 -9.14 12.65
N ALA A 153 3.83 -8.54 11.89
CA ALA A 153 3.52 -7.87 10.64
C ALA A 153 2.92 -8.80 9.56
N THR A 154 3.36 -10.06 9.51
CA THR A 154 2.87 -11.06 8.54
C THR A 154 1.50 -11.62 8.88
N ALA A 155 1.07 -11.56 10.14
CA ALA A 155 -0.24 -12.02 10.56
C ALA A 155 -1.38 -11.07 10.09
N GLU A 156 -1.07 -9.79 9.90
CA GLU A 156 -2.05 -8.75 9.52
C GLU A 156 -2.00 -8.40 8.02
N ALA A 157 -0.85 -8.56 7.36
CA ALA A 157 -0.67 -8.23 5.93
C ALA A 157 -1.48 -9.10 4.95
N SER A 158 -2.34 -10.01 5.45
CA SER A 158 -3.28 -10.80 4.66
C SER A 158 -4.57 -10.06 4.28
N VAL A 159 -4.78 -8.83 4.74
CA VAL A 159 -6.02 -8.07 4.53
C VAL A 159 -5.76 -6.83 3.66
N LEU A 160 -5.71 -7.05 2.34
CA LEU A 160 -5.95 -6.04 1.30
C LEU A 160 -6.75 -6.69 0.16
#